data_AF-A0A8I2Z0U9-F1
#
_entry.id   AF-A0A8I2Z0U9-F1
#
_cell.length_a   1.000
_cell.length_b   1.000
_cell.length_c   1.000
_cell.angle_alpha   90.00
_cell.angle_beta   90.00
_cell.angle_gamma   90.00
#
_symmetry.space_group_name_H-M   'P 1'
#
loop_
_entity.id
_entity.type
_entity.pdbx_description
1 polymer ?
#
loop_
_entity_poly.entity_id
_entity_poly.type
_entity_poly.pdbx_seq_one_letter_code
_entity_poly.pdbx_strand_id
1 'polypeptide(L)'
;MAYNGPNPGNYYIINSVLSPTGDQLATNYIGNNVPLVVSTALQFMTQRWKVTGEPNAPQAIAPLVDLHREAGPAGNFAEALLAAGFTWGMTPSGDGYTIADPNSANVWAINIAAEGQQVVLVPQGVGKTQLQVWKFVPA
;
A
#
# COMPACT_ATOMS: atom_id res chain seq x y z
N MET A 1 -3.11 2.52 19.20
CA MET A 1 -3.00 1.26 18.43
C MET A 1 -1.55 0.84 18.45
N ALA A 2 -1.24 -0.44 18.59
CA ALA A 2 0.15 -0.91 18.52
C ALA A 2 0.47 -1.27 17.06
N TYR A 3 1.46 -0.60 16.47
CA TYR A 3 1.96 -0.97 15.15
C TYR A 3 2.67 -2.32 15.22
N ASN A 4 2.49 -3.11 14.19
CA ASN A 4 3.18 -4.36 13.98
C ASN A 4 3.17 -4.66 12.48
N GLY A 5 4.00 -3.93 11.74
CA GLY A 5 4.20 -4.07 10.31
C GLY A 5 5.11 -5.26 9.95
N PRO A 6 5.42 -5.44 8.65
CA PRO A 6 6.42 -6.39 8.21
C PRO A 6 7.83 -5.95 8.65
N ASN A 7 8.78 -6.90 8.66
CA ASN A 7 10.19 -6.57 8.77
C ASN A 7 10.62 -5.66 7.59
N PRO A 8 11.64 -4.79 7.76
CA PRO A 8 12.24 -4.08 6.63
C PRO A 8 12.66 -5.02 5.52
N GLY A 9 12.42 -4.63 4.27
CA GLY A 9 12.71 -5.49 3.13
C GLY A 9 12.05 -5.01 1.83
N ASN A 10 12.19 -5.81 0.79
CA ASN A 10 11.53 -5.57 -0.49
C ASN A 10 10.29 -6.46 -0.61
N TYR A 11 9.17 -5.88 -1.03
CA TYR A 11 7.88 -6.54 -1.03
C TYR A 11 7.07 -6.20 -2.28
N TYR A 12 6.25 -7.15 -2.71
CA TYR A 12 5.00 -6.88 -3.41
C TYR A 12 3.93 -6.57 -2.35
N ILE A 13 3.17 -5.51 -2.54
CA ILE A 13 2.04 -5.14 -1.67
C ILE A 13 0.78 -5.53 -2.42
N ILE A 14 0.13 -6.61 -1.99
CA ILE A 14 -0.97 -7.26 -2.70
C ILE A 14 -2.26 -7.09 -1.92
N ASN A 15 -3.33 -6.63 -2.57
CA ASN A 15 -4.63 -6.55 -1.91
C ASN A 15 -5.13 -7.96 -1.53
N SER A 16 -5.79 -8.08 -0.38
CA SER A 16 -6.29 -9.38 0.09
C SER A 16 -7.39 -9.96 -0.80
N VAL A 17 -8.12 -9.12 -1.54
CA VAL A 17 -9.16 -9.56 -2.46
C VAL A 17 -8.62 -9.77 -3.88
N LEU A 18 -9.16 -10.77 -4.55
CA LEU A 18 -8.86 -11.07 -5.94
C LEU A 18 -9.72 -10.21 -6.88
N SER A 19 -9.26 -10.06 -8.12
CA SER A 19 -10.07 -9.51 -9.21
C SER A 19 -11.32 -10.39 -9.50
N PRO A 20 -12.32 -9.90 -10.25
CA PRO A 20 -13.43 -10.72 -10.75
C PRO A 20 -13.01 -11.96 -11.52
N THR A 21 -11.82 -11.93 -12.13
CA THR A 21 -11.22 -13.04 -12.88
C THR A 21 -10.39 -13.98 -12.02
N GLY A 22 -10.22 -13.68 -10.73
CA GLY A 22 -9.47 -14.49 -9.77
C GLY A 22 -8.00 -14.12 -9.63
N ASP A 23 -7.56 -13.00 -10.21
CA ASP A 23 -6.17 -12.57 -10.20
C ASP A 23 -5.81 -11.81 -8.91
N GLN A 24 -4.58 -11.98 -8.46
CA GLN A 24 -4.03 -11.16 -7.37
C GLN A 24 -3.76 -9.74 -7.87
N LEU A 25 -4.08 -8.74 -7.04
CA LEU A 25 -3.94 -7.33 -7.38
C LEU A 25 -2.80 -6.70 -6.55
N ALA A 26 -1.68 -6.40 -7.20
CA ALA A 26 -0.52 -5.76 -6.58
C ALA A 26 -0.52 -4.25 -6.83
N THR A 27 -0.11 -3.46 -5.84
CA THR A 27 0.14 -2.03 -6.02
C THR A 27 1.28 -1.82 -7.03
N ASN A 28 1.13 -0.79 -7.85
CA ASN A 28 2.00 -0.52 -9.00
C ASN A 28 2.33 0.96 -9.07
N TYR A 29 3.62 1.25 -9.16
CA TYR A 29 4.14 2.58 -9.44
C TYR A 29 4.01 2.89 -10.93
N ILE A 30 3.16 3.87 -11.26
CA ILE A 30 2.88 4.28 -12.65
C ILE A 30 3.45 5.65 -13.00
N GLY A 31 4.20 6.28 -12.09
CA GLY A 31 4.84 7.57 -12.32
C GLY A 31 4.81 8.47 -11.10
N ASN A 32 5.20 9.72 -11.33
CA ASN A 32 5.40 10.73 -10.29
C ASN A 32 4.14 11.56 -10.05
N ASN A 33 3.84 11.87 -8.79
CA ASN A 33 2.70 12.72 -8.40
C ASN A 33 1.36 12.24 -9.01
N VAL A 34 1.21 10.93 -9.07
CA VAL A 34 -0.01 10.26 -9.51
C VAL A 34 -0.37 9.19 -8.48
N PRO A 35 -1.68 8.91 -8.30
CA PRO A 35 -2.13 7.81 -7.46
C PRO A 35 -1.46 6.50 -7.82
N LEU A 36 -1.07 5.76 -6.78
CA LEU A 36 -0.75 4.35 -6.95
C LEU A 36 -1.99 3.64 -7.48
N VAL A 37 -1.79 2.67 -8.35
CA VAL A 37 -2.87 1.82 -8.85
C VAL A 37 -2.61 0.37 -8.51
N VAL A 38 -3.65 -0.45 -8.52
CA VAL A 38 -3.48 -1.90 -8.50
C VAL A 38 -3.53 -2.46 -9.92
N SER A 39 -2.71 -3.46 -10.17
CA SER A 39 -2.69 -4.22 -11.43
C SER A 39 -2.49 -5.69 -11.13
N THR A 40 -2.72 -6.55 -12.12
CA THR A 40 -2.48 -7.99 -11.96
C THR A 40 -1.03 -8.23 -11.48
N ALA A 41 -0.87 -9.04 -10.44
CA ALA A 41 0.43 -9.32 -9.83
C ALA A 41 1.30 -10.15 -10.79
N LEU A 42 2.17 -9.46 -11.53
CA LEU A 42 3.04 -10.03 -12.56
C LEU A 42 4.52 -9.94 -12.16
N GLN A 43 4.81 -9.54 -10.91
CA GLN A 43 6.15 -9.46 -10.32
C GLN A 43 7.09 -8.48 -11.04
N PHE A 44 6.54 -7.46 -11.69
CA PHE A 44 7.29 -6.40 -12.34
C PHE A 44 8.04 -5.53 -11.32
N MET A 45 9.13 -4.91 -11.77
CA MET A 45 9.92 -4.00 -10.92
C MET A 45 9.09 -2.83 -10.37
N THR A 46 8.11 -2.35 -11.13
CA THR A 46 7.19 -1.27 -10.71
C THR A 46 6.20 -1.70 -9.63
N GLN A 47 6.05 -3.02 -9.39
CA GLN A 47 5.23 -3.58 -8.31
C GLN A 47 6.06 -3.89 -7.05
N ARG A 48 7.37 -3.60 -7.06
CA ARG A 48 8.26 -3.85 -5.93
C ARG A 48 8.43 -2.58 -5.11
N TRP A 49 8.34 -2.74 -3.80
CA TRP A 49 8.39 -1.67 -2.83
C TRP A 49 9.42 -1.98 -1.77
N LYS A 50 10.27 -1.01 -1.47
CA LYS A 50 11.16 -1.05 -0.32
C LYS A 50 10.40 -0.55 0.91
N VAL A 51 10.35 -1.36 1.95
CA VAL A 51 9.83 -0.99 3.28
C VAL A 51 11.01 -0.77 4.22
N THR A 52 11.04 0.38 4.90
CA THR A 52 12.10 0.74 5.86
C THR A 52 11.53 1.29 7.17
N GLY A 53 12.25 1.10 8.27
CA GLY A 53 11.84 1.49 9.63
C GLY A 53 11.41 0.29 10.47
N GLU A 54 11.30 0.46 11.77
CA GLU A 54 11.01 -0.64 12.69
C GLU A 54 9.55 -1.13 12.56
N PRO A 55 9.29 -2.46 12.64
CA PRO A 55 7.92 -3.01 12.53
C PRO A 55 6.93 -2.48 13.56
N ASN A 56 7.41 -2.05 14.73
CA ASN A 56 6.59 -1.52 15.81
C ASN A 56 6.40 0.01 15.75
N ALA A 57 6.78 0.64 14.63
CA ALA A 57 6.63 2.06 14.35
C ALA A 57 6.02 2.27 12.95
N PRO A 58 5.58 3.50 12.60
CA PRO A 58 5.28 3.83 11.21
C PRO A 58 6.50 3.62 10.31
N GLN A 59 6.30 2.98 9.16
CA GLN A 59 7.37 2.60 8.22
C GLN A 59 7.22 3.36 6.90
N ALA A 60 8.34 3.68 6.25
CA ALA A 60 8.33 4.27 4.92
C ALA A 60 8.17 3.18 3.85
N ILE A 61 7.45 3.52 2.78
CA ILE A 61 7.25 2.66 1.60
C ILE A 61 7.76 3.44 0.38
N ALA A 62 8.73 2.92 -0.35
CA ALA A 62 9.28 3.56 -1.55
C ALA A 62 9.26 2.60 -2.75
N PRO A 63 8.93 3.06 -3.98
CA PRO A 63 9.00 2.19 -5.15
C PRO A 63 10.45 1.83 -5.43
N LEU A 64 10.73 0.54 -5.66
CA LEU A 64 12.11 0.06 -5.82
C LEU A 64 12.79 0.63 -7.08
N VAL A 65 11.98 1.02 -8.07
CA VAL A 65 12.42 1.65 -9.33
C VAL A 65 12.78 3.13 -9.19
N ASP A 66 12.35 3.81 -8.12
CA ASP A 66 12.69 5.21 -7.86
C ASP A 66 12.71 5.51 -6.35
N LEU A 67 13.87 5.30 -5.72
CA LEU A 67 14.05 5.53 -4.29
C LEU A 67 14.13 7.01 -3.89
N HIS A 68 14.05 7.95 -4.85
CA HIS A 68 13.85 9.38 -4.53
C HIS A 68 12.38 9.70 -4.25
N ARG A 69 11.51 8.70 -4.35
CA ARG A 69 10.07 8.80 -4.09
C ARG A 69 9.68 7.93 -2.91
N GLU A 70 8.60 8.35 -2.25
CA GLU A 70 7.94 7.59 -1.19
C GLU A 70 6.43 7.61 -1.46
N ALA A 71 5.74 6.54 -1.08
CA ALA A 71 4.29 6.56 -1.01
C ALA A 71 3.90 7.56 0.10
N GLY A 72 3.12 8.58 -0.25
CA GLY A 72 2.66 9.60 0.66
C GLY A 72 1.20 9.96 0.43
N PRO A 73 0.53 10.57 1.42
CA PRO A 73 -0.85 11.02 1.27
C PRO A 73 -0.90 12.28 0.38
N ALA A 74 -1.75 12.25 -0.64
CA ALA A 74 -2.09 13.42 -1.44
C ALA A 74 -3.61 13.48 -1.66
N GLY A 75 -4.27 14.40 -0.94
CA GLY A 75 -5.73 14.45 -0.90
C GLY A 75 -6.32 13.13 -0.40
N ASN A 76 -7.09 12.46 -1.26
CA ASN A 76 -7.76 11.18 -0.94
C ASN A 76 -7.02 9.96 -1.50
N PHE A 77 -5.76 10.10 -1.91
CA PHE A 77 -4.99 9.04 -2.55
C PHE A 77 -3.66 8.79 -1.86
N ALA A 78 -3.16 7.57 -2.01
CA ALA A 78 -1.75 7.28 -1.84
C ALA A 78 -1.04 7.54 -3.17
N GLU A 79 -0.06 8.42 -3.19
CA GLU A 79 0.71 8.81 -4.39
C GLU A 79 2.20 8.58 -4.18
N ALA A 80 2.94 8.40 -5.28
CA ALA A 80 4.41 8.43 -5.23
C ALA A 80 4.91 9.88 -5.27
N LEU A 81 5.22 10.42 -4.09
CA LEU A 81 5.66 11.80 -3.88
C LEU A 81 7.18 11.88 -3.72
N LEU A 82 7.75 13.08 -3.90
CA LEU A 82 9.17 13.30 -3.59
C LEU A 82 9.43 12.92 -2.13
N ALA A 83 10.47 12.12 -1.89
CA ALA A 83 10.80 11.64 -0.55
C ALA A 83 10.92 12.82 0.43
N ALA A 84 10.13 12.74 1.50
CA ALA A 84 10.03 13.79 2.52
C ALA A 84 9.90 13.19 3.94
N GLY A 85 10.11 11.87 4.08
CA GLY A 85 9.91 11.14 5.33
C GLY A 85 8.46 10.70 5.51
N PHE A 86 7.75 10.38 4.42
CA PHE A 86 6.39 9.85 4.53
C PHE A 86 6.42 8.44 5.14
N THR A 87 5.57 8.22 6.13
CA THR A 87 5.48 6.94 6.84
C THR A 87 4.03 6.49 6.99
N TRP A 88 3.84 5.18 7.11
CA TRP A 88 2.55 4.52 7.24
C TRP A 88 2.56 3.61 8.45
N GLY A 89 1.53 3.73 9.28
CA GLY A 89 1.26 2.81 10.36
C GLY A 89 0.66 1.51 9.84
N MET A 90 1.31 0.38 10.13
CA MET A 90 0.82 -0.94 9.69
C MET A 90 0.35 -1.75 10.89
N THR A 91 -0.88 -2.24 10.81
CA THR A 91 -1.51 -3.03 11.88
C THR A 91 -2.06 -4.33 11.31
N PRO A 92 -1.81 -5.50 11.93
CA PRO A 92 -2.35 -6.77 11.47
C PRO A 92 -3.88 -6.72 11.36
N SER A 93 -4.41 -7.23 10.26
CA SER A 93 -5.85 -7.31 10.01
C SER A 93 -6.14 -8.46 9.06
N GLY A 94 -6.95 -9.43 9.50
CA GLY A 94 -7.21 -10.65 8.74
C GLY A 94 -5.91 -11.41 8.46
N ASP A 95 -5.63 -11.66 7.19
CA ASP A 95 -4.44 -12.35 6.69
C ASP A 95 -3.36 -11.39 6.14
N GLY A 96 -3.47 -10.10 6.44
CA GLY A 96 -2.53 -9.06 6.05
C GLY A 96 -2.52 -7.90 7.05
N TYR A 97 -2.46 -6.68 6.52
CA TYR A 97 -2.33 -5.45 7.29
C TYR A 97 -3.28 -4.38 6.77
N THR A 98 -3.80 -3.55 7.67
CA THR A 98 -4.26 -2.21 7.29
C THR A 98 -3.05 -1.27 7.26
N ILE A 99 -2.95 -0.46 6.21
CA ILE A 99 -1.90 0.54 6.03
C ILE A 99 -2.55 1.91 6.27
N ALA A 100 -2.23 2.55 7.39
CA ALA A 100 -2.87 3.78 7.86
C ALA A 100 -1.91 4.96 7.80
N ASP A 101 -2.42 6.14 7.46
CA ASP A 101 -1.66 7.38 7.69
C ASP A 101 -1.57 7.60 9.21
N PRO A 102 -0.37 7.72 9.82
CA PRO A 102 -0.24 7.88 11.26
C PRO A 102 -0.88 9.18 11.79
N ASN A 103 -1.14 10.16 10.92
CA ASN A 103 -1.74 11.45 11.27
C ASN A 103 -3.25 11.51 11.01
N SER A 104 -3.88 10.43 10.51
CA SER A 104 -5.32 10.38 10.27
C SER A 104 -5.91 9.00 10.55
N ALA A 105 -7.25 8.90 10.58
CA ALA A 105 -7.94 7.61 10.69
C ALA A 105 -8.10 6.90 9.34
N ASN A 106 -7.44 7.40 8.29
CA ASN A 106 -7.60 6.89 6.94
C ASN A 106 -6.60 5.77 6.65
N VAL A 107 -7.08 4.76 5.92
CA VAL A 107 -6.31 3.60 5.49
C VAL A 107 -6.32 3.48 3.98
N TRP A 108 -5.29 2.81 3.45
CA TRP A 108 -5.22 2.42 2.04
C TRP A 108 -6.35 1.46 1.72
N ALA A 109 -7.07 1.73 0.64
CA ALA A 109 -8.09 0.86 0.10
C ALA A 109 -8.14 0.93 -1.43
N ILE A 110 -8.87 0.02 -2.03
CA ILE A 110 -9.40 0.16 -3.40
C ILE A 110 -10.92 0.19 -3.32
N ASN A 111 -11.58 0.92 -4.22
CA ASN A 111 -13.05 1.00 -4.21
C ASN A 111 -13.69 -0.31 -4.74
N ILE A 112 -13.01 -0.94 -5.69
CA ILE A 112 -13.43 -2.16 -6.37
C ILE A 112 -12.17 -3.02 -6.56
N ALA A 113 -12.33 -4.35 -6.49
CA ALA A 113 -11.25 -5.29 -6.73
C ALA A 113 -10.98 -5.43 -8.24
N ALA A 114 -10.51 -4.39 -8.93
CA ALA A 114 -10.28 -4.46 -10.36
C ALA A 114 -8.93 -3.86 -10.74
N GLU A 115 -8.39 -4.28 -11.88
CA GLU A 115 -7.17 -3.68 -12.43
C GLU A 115 -7.37 -2.20 -12.76
N GLY A 116 -6.32 -1.40 -12.57
CA GLY A 116 -6.32 0.04 -12.78
C GLY A 116 -6.97 0.84 -11.64
N GLN A 117 -7.49 0.18 -10.60
CA GLN A 117 -8.10 0.89 -9.48
C GLN A 117 -7.04 1.62 -8.66
N GLN A 118 -7.33 2.87 -8.33
CA GLN A 118 -6.43 3.71 -7.53
C GLN A 118 -6.45 3.28 -6.06
N VAL A 119 -5.30 3.40 -5.41
CA VAL A 119 -5.18 3.26 -3.96
C VAL A 119 -5.66 4.56 -3.32
N VAL A 120 -6.84 4.49 -2.71
CA VAL A 120 -7.51 5.60 -2.04
C VAL A 120 -7.26 5.56 -0.54
N LEU A 121 -7.40 6.71 0.11
CA LEU A 121 -7.42 6.87 1.56
C LEU A 121 -8.86 7.03 2.03
N VAL A 122 -9.34 6.09 2.83
CA VAL A 122 -10.72 6.09 3.36
C VAL A 122 -10.72 5.81 4.85
N PRO A 123 -11.74 6.24 5.62
CA PRO A 123 -11.83 5.92 7.03
C PRO A 123 -11.78 4.40 7.28
N GLN A 124 -10.98 3.98 8.25
CA GLN A 124 -10.86 2.57 8.61
C GLN A 124 -12.23 1.97 8.98
N GLY A 125 -12.53 0.77 8.47
CA GLY A 125 -13.75 0.05 8.81
C GLY A 125 -15.01 0.53 8.08
N VAL A 126 -14.94 1.64 7.33
CA VAL A 126 -16.06 2.13 6.52
C VAL A 126 -16.00 1.50 5.12
N GLY A 127 -16.98 0.63 4.84
CA GLY A 127 -17.10 -0.06 3.55
C GLY A 127 -16.14 -1.25 3.40
N LYS A 128 -16.68 -2.39 2.90
CA LYS A 128 -15.96 -3.60 2.43
C LYS A 128 -14.53 -3.77 3.00
N THR A 129 -14.44 -4.11 4.28
CA THR A 129 -13.20 -4.15 5.08
C THR A 129 -12.04 -4.91 4.44
N GLN A 130 -12.31 -5.94 3.62
CA GLN A 130 -11.25 -6.68 2.92
C GLN A 130 -10.55 -5.88 1.81
N LEU A 131 -11.21 -4.89 1.22
CA LEU A 131 -10.55 -3.99 0.26
C LEU A 131 -9.47 -3.10 0.91
N GLN A 132 -9.46 -3.05 2.24
CA GLN A 132 -8.52 -2.26 3.06
C GLN A 132 -7.36 -3.10 3.61
N VAL A 133 -7.31 -4.41 3.30
CA VAL A 133 -6.31 -5.34 3.81
C VAL A 133 -5.29 -5.66 2.72
N TRP A 134 -4.01 -5.56 3.07
CA TRP A 134 -2.88 -5.69 2.17
C TRP A 134 -1.87 -6.71 2.71
N LYS A 135 -1.34 -7.55 1.84
CA LYS A 135 -0.33 -8.56 2.12
C LYS A 135 1.02 -8.07 1.62
N PHE A 136 2.04 -8.24 2.45
CA PHE A 136 3.44 -8.00 2.07
C PHE A 136 4.08 -9.34 1.71
N VAL A 137 4.28 -9.57 0.42
CA VAL A 137 4.94 -10.79 -0.10
C VAL A 137 6.37 -10.44 -0.48
N PRO A 138 7.41 -11.13 0.04
CA PRO A 138 8.79 -10.83 -0.31
C PRO A 138 9.04 -10.78 -1.83
N ALA A 139 9.79 -9.78 -2.29
CA ALA A 139 10.02 -9.50 -3.71
C ALA A 139 11.38 -9.92 -4.27
#